data_AF-A0A1I1A035-F1
#
_entry.id   AF-A0A1I1A035-F1
#
_cell.length_a   1.000
_cell.length_b   1.000
_cell.length_c   1.000
_cell.angle_alpha   90.00
_cell.angle_beta   90.00
_cell.angle_gamma   90.00
#
_symmetry.space_group_name_H-M   'P 1'
#
loop_
_entity.id
_entity.type
_entity.pdbx_description
1 polymer ?
#
loop_
_entity_poly.entity_id
_entity_poly.type
_entity_poly.pdbx_seq_one_letter_code
_entity_poly.pdbx_strand_id
1 'polypeptide(L)'
;MATRRSLTTLLTGAALGTATLLTAVLGAAPATAAAALPAVPAATASDTAAGTTTAVRVRAGSDQAYTDTAGRRWDPERGTVGGRWTSVTPGPVAGTDDDALYQRLRAGLGSWSLALPTGGVYRVTLHLQENWYATAGSRVFSVAAEGTPFVTDLDLVATAGARTAHTVSRTVLVEDGRLDLGFTARKGEATVSAVEAVLVRPTPAPVRVTAGQSTPFVDGAGRTWEAERGTVGGRWTTSADRPVAGTTDDVLYSRLRIGLSALRLPVGEAGTYRVTLHMLENWYDAPGRRVFSVAAEGAPVVQDLDLVAAVGKDTAYSVTRDVPVTDGELTVAFTATKDLATLSAVEVQLLLDPTTAVAPVPGPAPTPSPTATASPTPSPTLSPTPAPTVAPTVAPTASPKPTPTPTPTPTPTPTPTPTPTPTVAPADPSPWSCVAP
;
A
#
# COMPACT_ATOMS: atom_id res chain seq x y z
N MET A 1 -77.24 -41.54 15.13
CA MET A 1 -76.76 -40.25 14.59
C MET A 1 -75.29 -40.42 14.21
N ALA A 2 -74.79 -40.27 13.00
CA ALA A 2 -75.29 -40.53 11.66
C ALA A 2 -74.02 -41.02 10.91
N THR A 3 -73.86 -42.34 10.72
CA THR A 3 -74.05 -43.14 9.46
C THR A 3 -72.85 -43.01 8.47
N ARG A 4 -72.22 -44.05 7.88
CA ARG A 4 -72.52 -45.47 7.51
C ARG A 4 -71.19 -46.26 7.44
N ARG A 5 -71.05 -47.47 8.01
CA ARG A 5 -71.27 -48.84 7.42
C ARG A 5 -70.58 -49.03 6.06
N SER A 6 -69.49 -49.81 5.95
CA SER A 6 -69.38 -51.29 5.95
C SER A 6 -69.61 -51.93 4.57
N LEU A 7 -68.89 -53.05 4.38
CA LEU A 7 -69.06 -54.17 3.45
C LEU A 7 -68.43 -54.02 2.05
N THR A 8 -67.46 -54.87 1.71
CA THR A 8 -67.51 -56.30 1.34
C THR A 8 -67.73 -56.47 -0.17
N THR A 9 -66.67 -56.97 -0.79
CA THR A 9 -66.59 -57.88 -1.94
C THR A 9 -67.85 -58.13 -2.78
N LEU A 10 -67.76 -57.84 -4.07
CA LEU A 10 -68.53 -58.48 -5.13
C LEU A 10 -67.64 -58.76 -6.34
N LEU A 11 -67.62 -60.03 -6.71
CA LEU A 11 -66.92 -60.65 -7.83
C LEU A 11 -67.94 -60.87 -8.96
N THR A 12 -67.62 -60.51 -10.21
CA THR A 12 -68.15 -61.05 -11.49
C THR A 12 -67.66 -60.14 -12.63
N GLY A 13 -67.13 -60.58 -13.77
CA GLY A 13 -66.90 -61.91 -14.31
C GLY A 13 -66.25 -61.83 -15.70
N ALA A 14 -65.58 -62.93 -16.06
CA ALA A 14 -65.32 -63.51 -17.39
C ALA A 14 -65.15 -62.61 -18.63
N ALA A 15 -64.05 -62.79 -19.39
CA ALA A 15 -64.01 -63.79 -20.47
C ALA A 15 -62.74 -63.73 -21.36
N LEU A 16 -62.19 -64.93 -21.61
CA LEU A 16 -61.54 -65.43 -22.85
C LEU A 16 -60.18 -64.89 -23.32
N GLY A 17 -59.21 -65.83 -23.46
CA GLY A 17 -58.14 -65.70 -24.46
C GLY A 17 -56.77 -66.33 -24.14
N THR A 18 -56.70 -67.67 -23.99
CA THR A 18 -55.62 -68.61 -24.41
C THR A 18 -54.12 -68.21 -24.22
N ALA A 19 -53.35 -68.86 -23.33
CA ALA A 19 -52.61 -70.14 -23.49
C ALA A 19 -51.40 -70.03 -24.46
N THR A 20 -50.16 -70.50 -24.24
CA THR A 20 -49.58 -71.57 -23.40
C THR A 20 -48.05 -71.35 -23.31
N LEU A 21 -47.40 -71.90 -22.29
CA LEU A 21 -45.94 -71.96 -22.06
C LEU A 21 -45.15 -72.65 -23.19
N LEU A 22 -43.89 -72.26 -23.40
CA LEU A 22 -42.77 -73.22 -23.46
C LEU A 22 -41.37 -72.57 -23.34
N THR A 23 -40.48 -73.34 -22.74
CA THR A 23 -39.03 -73.24 -22.51
C THR A 23 -38.15 -72.92 -23.73
N ALA A 24 -36.99 -72.27 -23.51
CA ALA A 24 -35.62 -72.78 -23.80
C ALA A 24 -34.59 -71.71 -24.25
N VAL A 25 -33.40 -71.94 -23.71
CA VAL A 25 -32.02 -71.46 -23.90
C VAL A 25 -31.54 -71.15 -25.35
N LEU A 26 -30.49 -70.30 -25.41
CA LEU A 26 -29.36 -70.17 -26.38
C LEU A 26 -29.44 -69.09 -27.47
N GLY A 27 -28.37 -68.29 -27.59
CA GLY A 27 -28.04 -67.57 -28.83
C GLY A 27 -27.08 -66.40 -28.64
N ALA A 28 -25.83 -66.57 -29.10
CA ALA A 28 -24.78 -65.56 -29.14
C ALA A 28 -24.98 -64.51 -30.27
N ALA A 29 -24.45 -63.29 -30.04
CA ALA A 29 -23.79 -62.30 -30.94
C ALA A 29 -24.39 -62.01 -32.35
N PRO A 30 -24.37 -60.75 -32.88
CA PRO A 30 -23.11 -60.01 -33.07
C PRO A 30 -23.15 -58.48 -32.87
N ALA A 31 -21.94 -57.93 -32.74
CA ALA A 31 -21.62 -56.53 -32.88
C ALA A 31 -21.89 -56.02 -34.31
N THR A 32 -22.41 -54.80 -34.44
CA THR A 32 -22.35 -54.03 -35.69
C THR A 32 -22.23 -52.52 -35.43
N ALA A 33 -21.12 -51.99 -35.97
CA ALA A 33 -20.92 -50.68 -36.58
C ALA A 33 -21.40 -49.41 -35.84
N ALA A 34 -20.42 -48.71 -35.25
CA ALA A 34 -20.49 -47.29 -34.95
C ALA A 34 -20.58 -46.47 -36.26
N ALA A 35 -21.68 -45.75 -36.45
CA ALA A 35 -21.79 -44.71 -37.46
C ALA A 35 -21.19 -43.41 -36.92
N ALA A 36 -20.16 -42.91 -37.60
CA ALA A 36 -19.49 -41.65 -37.31
C ALA A 36 -20.45 -40.46 -37.53
N LEU A 37 -20.63 -39.64 -36.49
CA LEU A 37 -21.29 -38.34 -36.58
C LEU A 37 -20.30 -37.29 -37.13
N PRO A 38 -20.77 -36.26 -37.85
CA PRO A 38 -19.89 -35.28 -38.49
C PRO A 38 -19.17 -34.42 -37.45
N ALA A 39 -17.89 -34.14 -37.71
CA ALA A 39 -17.05 -33.28 -36.90
C ALA A 39 -17.64 -31.85 -36.85
N VAL A 40 -17.97 -31.40 -35.64
CA VAL A 40 -18.26 -29.99 -35.36
C VAL A 40 -16.95 -29.22 -35.55
N PRO A 41 -16.91 -28.14 -36.38
CA PRO A 41 -15.70 -27.35 -36.51
C PRO A 41 -15.37 -26.74 -35.14
N ALA A 42 -14.14 -26.95 -34.69
CA ALA A 42 -13.60 -26.34 -33.49
C ALA A 42 -13.81 -24.82 -33.58
N ALA A 43 -14.72 -24.29 -32.76
CA ALA A 43 -14.74 -22.87 -32.48
C ALA A 43 -13.37 -22.54 -31.91
N THR A 44 -12.55 -21.88 -32.72
CA THR A 44 -11.37 -21.17 -32.25
C THR A 44 -11.85 -20.21 -31.17
N ALA A 45 -11.69 -20.62 -29.92
CA ALA A 45 -11.69 -19.71 -28.80
C ALA A 45 -10.53 -18.75 -29.09
N SER A 46 -10.86 -17.62 -29.69
CA SER A 46 -10.03 -16.43 -29.62
C SER A 46 -9.87 -16.16 -28.14
N ASP A 47 -8.75 -16.62 -27.58
CA ASP A 47 -8.26 -16.20 -26.28
C ASP A 47 -8.01 -14.69 -26.36
N THR A 48 -9.09 -13.94 -26.21
CA THR A 48 -9.01 -12.54 -25.85
C THR A 48 -8.79 -12.55 -24.35
N ALA A 49 -7.56 -12.83 -23.95
CA ALA A 49 -7.04 -12.39 -22.68
C ALA A 49 -7.13 -10.85 -22.71
N ALA A 50 -8.29 -10.33 -22.30
CA ALA A 50 -8.46 -8.95 -21.95
C ALA A 50 -7.46 -8.69 -20.82
N GLY A 51 -6.31 -8.11 -21.15
CA GLY A 51 -5.28 -7.79 -20.18
C GLY A 51 -5.92 -7.01 -19.05
N THR A 52 -6.00 -7.62 -17.87
CA THR A 52 -6.51 -6.96 -16.67
C THR A 52 -5.65 -5.72 -16.48
N THR A 53 -6.22 -4.55 -16.77
CA THR A 53 -5.51 -3.30 -16.64
C THR A 53 -5.25 -3.11 -15.15
N THR A 54 -4.00 -3.30 -14.74
CA THR A 54 -3.52 -3.09 -13.36
C THR A 54 -3.42 -1.60 -12.99
N ALA A 55 -4.09 -0.75 -13.78
CA ALA A 55 -4.08 0.69 -13.68
C ALA A 55 -5.49 1.21 -13.47
N VAL A 56 -5.69 1.94 -12.38
CA VAL A 56 -6.92 2.69 -12.09
C VAL A 56 -6.70 4.12 -12.56
N ARG A 57 -7.56 4.59 -13.46
CA ARG A 57 -7.50 5.94 -14.03
C ARG A 57 -8.85 6.61 -13.83
N VAL A 58 -8.87 7.73 -13.13
CA VAL A 58 -10.12 8.43 -12.83
C VAL A 58 -9.97 9.90 -13.17
N ARG A 59 -10.85 10.40 -14.04
CA ARG A 59 -10.88 11.80 -14.44
C ARG A 59 -11.79 12.59 -13.51
N ALA A 60 -11.28 13.69 -12.98
CA ALA A 60 -12.05 14.58 -12.13
C ALA A 60 -13.07 15.39 -12.96
N GLY A 61 -14.15 15.80 -12.32
CA GLY A 61 -15.14 16.69 -12.93
C GLY A 61 -16.10 16.07 -13.94
N SER A 62 -16.10 14.74 -14.11
CA SER A 62 -16.89 14.04 -15.14
C SER A 62 -17.70 12.89 -14.57
N ASP A 63 -18.96 12.74 -15.01
CA ASP A 63 -19.81 11.54 -14.85
C ASP A 63 -19.67 10.56 -16.01
N GLN A 64 -18.95 10.93 -17.07
CA GLN A 64 -18.71 10.08 -18.23
C GLN A 64 -17.27 9.60 -18.30
N ALA A 65 -17.11 8.36 -18.78
CA ALA A 65 -15.80 7.82 -19.12
C ALA A 65 -15.18 8.61 -20.28
N TYR A 66 -13.85 8.66 -20.30
CA TYR A 66 -13.06 9.40 -21.26
C TYR A 66 -11.93 8.53 -21.78
N THR A 67 -11.56 8.66 -23.06
CA THR A 67 -10.38 8.00 -23.63
C THR A 67 -9.41 9.07 -24.06
N ASP A 68 -8.19 9.03 -23.53
CA ASP A 68 -7.16 10.00 -23.87
C ASP A 68 -6.58 9.80 -25.27
N THR A 69 -5.75 10.75 -25.70
CA THR A 69 -5.08 10.71 -27.01
C THR A 69 -4.10 9.55 -27.17
N ALA A 70 -3.67 8.92 -26.06
CA ALA A 70 -2.87 7.71 -26.04
C ALA A 70 -3.72 6.42 -26.01
N GLY A 71 -5.04 6.53 -26.10
CA GLY A 71 -5.98 5.40 -26.11
C GLY A 71 -6.26 4.80 -24.73
N ARG A 72 -5.81 5.42 -23.63
CA ARG A 72 -6.08 4.94 -22.27
C ARG A 72 -7.46 5.40 -21.84
N ARG A 73 -8.24 4.47 -21.29
CA ARG A 73 -9.55 4.75 -20.73
C ARG A 73 -9.42 5.30 -19.29
N TRP A 74 -10.16 6.37 -19.02
CA TRP A 74 -10.33 7.04 -17.74
C TRP A 74 -11.79 6.90 -17.30
N ASP A 75 -11.99 6.39 -16.10
CA ASP A 75 -13.30 6.29 -15.48
C ASP A 75 -13.83 7.68 -15.08
N PRO A 76 -15.17 7.81 -15.00
CA PRO A 76 -15.78 8.98 -14.37
C PRO A 76 -15.42 9.09 -12.89
N GLU A 77 -15.52 10.31 -12.39
CA GLU A 77 -15.18 10.66 -11.01
C GLU A 77 -16.05 9.88 -10.01
N ARG A 78 -15.41 9.37 -8.96
CA ARG A 78 -16.04 8.68 -7.83
C ARG A 78 -15.18 8.82 -6.58
N GLY A 79 -15.78 8.73 -5.40
CA GLY A 79 -15.02 8.65 -4.13
C GLY A 79 -14.39 9.96 -3.65
N THR A 80 -14.79 11.10 -4.21
CA THR A 80 -14.36 12.44 -3.74
C THR A 80 -15.24 12.93 -2.61
N VAL A 81 -14.65 13.68 -1.67
CA VAL A 81 -15.38 14.39 -0.61
C VAL A 81 -15.09 15.89 -0.71
N GLY A 82 -16.16 16.70 -0.72
CA GLY A 82 -16.08 18.15 -0.86
C GLY A 82 -15.70 18.61 -2.27
N GLY A 83 -15.71 19.93 -2.49
CA GLY A 83 -15.38 20.54 -3.79
C GLY A 83 -16.49 20.50 -4.82
N ARG A 84 -16.24 21.16 -5.95
CA ARG A 84 -17.14 21.24 -7.11
C ARG A 84 -16.42 20.89 -8.40
N TRP A 85 -17.17 20.45 -9.39
CA TRP A 85 -16.69 20.37 -10.76
C TRP A 85 -16.59 21.79 -11.33
N THR A 86 -15.51 22.09 -12.04
CA THR A 86 -15.46 23.31 -12.83
C THR A 86 -16.08 23.11 -14.19
N SER A 87 -16.53 24.22 -14.78
CA SER A 87 -16.80 24.28 -16.21
C SER A 87 -15.54 23.88 -17.00
N VAL A 88 -15.75 23.43 -18.24
CA VAL A 88 -14.64 23.19 -19.18
C VAL A 88 -13.94 24.51 -19.43
N THR A 89 -12.63 24.52 -19.19
CA THR A 89 -11.79 25.69 -19.38
C THR A 89 -11.56 25.88 -20.88
N PRO A 90 -12.01 26.97 -21.52
CA PRO A 90 -11.96 27.10 -22.98
C PRO A 90 -10.53 27.29 -23.47
N GLY A 91 -10.18 26.77 -24.65
CA GLY A 91 -8.87 26.92 -25.29
C GLY A 91 -7.84 25.87 -24.89
N PRO A 92 -6.64 25.89 -25.52
CA PRO A 92 -5.62 24.87 -25.31
C PRO A 92 -5.03 24.89 -23.90
N VAL A 93 -4.45 23.77 -23.49
CA VAL A 93 -3.67 23.60 -22.26
C VAL A 93 -2.22 23.33 -22.66
N ALA A 94 -1.30 24.19 -22.23
CA ALA A 94 0.11 24.02 -22.57
C ALA A 94 0.69 22.76 -21.91
N GLY A 95 1.71 22.15 -22.51
CA GLY A 95 2.44 21.02 -21.91
C GLY A 95 1.73 19.66 -22.00
N THR A 96 0.68 19.54 -22.81
CA THR A 96 -0.01 18.27 -23.07
C THR A 96 -0.53 18.22 -24.50
N ASP A 97 -0.62 17.00 -25.06
CA ASP A 97 -1.35 16.73 -26.30
C ASP A 97 -2.82 16.35 -26.02
N ASP A 98 -3.21 16.25 -24.75
CA ASP A 98 -4.56 15.93 -24.31
C ASP A 98 -5.12 17.08 -23.45
N ASP A 99 -5.52 18.15 -24.12
CA ASP A 99 -6.19 19.28 -23.48
C ASP A 99 -7.41 18.83 -22.67
N ALA A 100 -8.20 17.90 -23.21
CA ALA A 100 -9.48 17.51 -22.64
C ALA A 100 -9.31 16.95 -21.23
N LEU A 101 -8.29 16.10 -20.99
CA LEU A 101 -8.00 15.55 -19.67
C LEU A 101 -7.83 16.64 -18.60
N TYR A 102 -7.21 17.77 -18.96
CA TYR A 102 -6.90 18.86 -18.02
C TYR A 102 -7.99 19.92 -17.93
N GLN A 103 -8.69 20.23 -19.04
CA GLN A 103 -9.66 21.34 -19.15
C GLN A 103 -10.80 21.29 -18.14
N ARG A 104 -11.04 20.15 -17.51
CA ARG A 104 -12.06 19.93 -16.48
C ARG A 104 -11.40 19.36 -15.23
N LEU A 105 -11.74 19.91 -14.08
CA LEU A 105 -11.11 19.55 -12.81
C LEU A 105 -12.11 19.61 -11.66
N ARG A 106 -11.69 19.08 -10.51
CA ARG A 106 -12.36 19.32 -9.23
C ARG A 106 -11.61 20.39 -8.46
N ALA A 107 -12.35 21.37 -7.93
CA ALA A 107 -11.81 22.46 -7.12
C ALA A 107 -12.44 22.45 -5.73
N GLY A 108 -11.62 22.60 -4.70
CA GLY A 108 -12.05 22.65 -3.29
C GLY A 108 -12.33 21.28 -2.67
N LEU A 109 -11.80 20.20 -3.25
CA LEU A 109 -11.90 18.85 -2.66
C LEU A 109 -11.03 18.74 -1.40
N GLY A 110 -11.51 17.96 -0.42
CA GLY A 110 -10.77 17.65 0.81
C GLY A 110 -10.11 16.27 0.78
N SER A 111 -10.76 15.29 0.14
CA SER A 111 -10.18 13.96 -0.03
C SER A 111 -10.69 13.26 -1.29
N TRP A 112 -9.94 12.24 -1.70
CA TRP A 112 -10.30 11.32 -2.77
C TRP A 112 -9.87 9.91 -2.41
N SER A 113 -10.84 9.01 -2.24
CA SER A 113 -10.62 7.59 -2.00
C SER A 113 -10.94 6.77 -3.26
N LEU A 114 -10.01 5.92 -3.68
CA LEU A 114 -10.10 5.11 -4.89
C LEU A 114 -9.89 3.65 -4.56
N ALA A 115 -10.91 2.82 -4.80
CA ALA A 115 -10.74 1.37 -4.76
C ALA A 115 -9.76 0.92 -5.85
N LEU A 116 -8.74 0.18 -5.45
CA LEU A 116 -7.74 -0.45 -6.30
C LEU A 116 -7.97 -1.98 -6.35
N PRO A 117 -7.43 -2.69 -7.36
CA PRO A 117 -7.64 -4.13 -7.47
C PRO A 117 -7.08 -4.96 -6.32
N THR A 118 -6.02 -4.49 -5.66
CA THR A 118 -5.32 -5.20 -4.58
C THR A 118 -4.53 -4.21 -3.72
N GLY A 119 -4.16 -4.62 -2.50
CA GLY A 119 -3.04 -3.98 -1.80
C GLY A 119 -1.73 -4.22 -2.56
N GLY A 120 -0.82 -3.24 -2.49
CA GLY A 120 0.49 -3.29 -3.11
C GLY A 120 1.14 -1.92 -3.21
N VAL A 121 2.28 -1.90 -3.88
CA VAL A 121 2.97 -0.68 -4.26
C VAL A 121 2.43 -0.18 -5.60
N TYR A 122 1.98 1.07 -5.63
CA TYR A 122 1.43 1.74 -6.81
C TYR A 122 2.29 2.93 -7.20
N ARG A 123 2.46 3.15 -8.52
CA ARG A 123 2.86 4.45 -9.06
C ARG A 123 1.61 5.29 -9.19
N VAL A 124 1.49 6.30 -8.33
CA VAL A 124 0.38 7.26 -8.33
C VAL A 124 0.83 8.52 -9.03
N THR A 125 0.06 8.97 -10.00
CA THR A 125 0.26 10.21 -10.76
C THR A 125 -0.96 11.10 -10.59
N LEU A 126 -0.75 12.30 -10.05
CA LEU A 126 -1.74 13.37 -10.06
C LEU A 126 -1.58 14.19 -11.34
N HIS A 127 -2.68 14.38 -12.06
CA HIS A 127 -2.75 15.26 -13.23
C HIS A 127 -3.41 16.57 -12.81
N LEU A 128 -2.74 17.69 -13.03
CA LEU A 128 -3.06 18.98 -12.44
C LEU A 128 -2.95 20.08 -13.50
N GLN A 129 -3.76 21.13 -13.36
CA GLN A 129 -3.53 22.41 -14.03
C GLN A 129 -4.10 23.56 -13.20
N GLU A 130 -3.55 24.76 -13.38
CA GLU A 130 -4.18 25.98 -12.88
C GLU A 130 -5.09 26.59 -13.95
N ASN A 131 -6.40 26.59 -13.71
CA ASN A 131 -7.40 27.07 -14.68
C ASN A 131 -8.00 28.44 -14.37
N TRP A 132 -7.71 29.04 -13.21
CA TRP A 132 -8.34 30.26 -12.73
C TRP A 132 -7.36 31.39 -12.48
N TYR A 133 -6.24 31.10 -11.80
CA TYR A 133 -5.25 32.10 -11.43
C TYR A 133 -4.11 32.22 -12.45
N ALA A 134 -3.67 33.46 -12.70
CA ALA A 134 -2.52 33.75 -13.56
C ALA A 134 -1.24 34.11 -12.79
N THR A 135 -1.33 34.28 -11.47
CA THR A 135 -0.23 34.80 -10.64
C THR A 135 0.20 33.74 -9.62
N ALA A 136 1.52 33.51 -9.54
CA ALA A 136 2.13 32.69 -8.50
C ALA A 136 1.69 33.12 -7.09
N GLY A 137 1.52 32.14 -6.22
CA GLY A 137 1.10 32.30 -4.83
C GLY A 137 -0.40 32.51 -4.67
N SER A 138 -1.20 32.47 -5.73
CA SER A 138 -2.67 32.62 -5.63
C SER A 138 -3.35 31.33 -5.16
N ARG A 139 -2.80 30.18 -5.54
CA ARG A 139 -3.23 28.86 -5.09
C ARG A 139 -2.01 28.07 -4.62
N VAL A 140 -2.05 27.63 -3.37
CA VAL A 140 -1.00 26.83 -2.73
C VAL A 140 -1.67 25.76 -1.88
N PHE A 141 -1.41 24.49 -2.17
CA PHE A 141 -2.00 23.36 -1.45
C PHE A 141 -1.05 22.17 -1.39
N SER A 142 -1.28 21.30 -0.42
CA SER A 142 -0.53 20.05 -0.24
C SER A 142 -1.44 18.87 -0.50
N VAL A 143 -0.85 17.75 -0.90
CA VAL A 143 -1.52 16.45 -1.02
C VAL A 143 -0.77 15.43 -0.17
N ALA A 144 -1.52 14.63 0.59
CA ALA A 144 -1.03 13.42 1.25
C ALA A 144 -1.62 12.19 0.56
N ALA A 145 -0.87 11.08 0.53
CA ALA A 145 -1.33 9.77 0.10
C ALA A 145 -1.08 8.78 1.24
N GLU A 146 -2.10 8.01 1.63
CA GLU A 146 -2.00 7.04 2.74
C GLU A 146 -1.53 7.70 4.05
N GLY A 147 -1.99 8.93 4.30
CA GLY A 147 -1.58 9.74 5.44
C GLY A 147 -0.14 10.29 5.37
N THR A 148 0.64 9.92 4.36
CA THR A 148 2.03 10.39 4.17
C THR A 148 2.10 11.56 3.19
N PRO A 149 3.01 12.55 3.38
CA PRO A 149 3.15 13.67 2.45
C PRO A 149 3.49 13.22 1.02
N PHE A 150 2.62 13.53 0.06
CA PHE A 150 2.80 13.21 -1.35
C PHE A 150 3.38 14.40 -2.12
N VAL A 151 2.81 15.59 -1.94
CA VAL A 151 3.41 16.87 -2.39
C VAL A 151 3.06 17.94 -1.38
N THR A 152 4.02 18.80 -1.06
CA THR A 152 3.79 19.92 -0.13
C THR A 152 3.84 21.22 -0.88
N ASP A 153 2.97 22.15 -0.50
CA ASP A 153 3.07 23.57 -0.85
C ASP A 153 3.04 23.83 -2.36
N LEU A 154 2.32 22.98 -3.10
CA LEU A 154 2.25 23.04 -4.54
C LEU A 154 1.56 24.32 -5.00
N ASP A 155 2.34 25.14 -5.70
CA ASP A 155 1.88 26.29 -6.45
C ASP A 155 2.01 25.98 -7.94
N LEU A 156 0.87 25.68 -8.58
CA LEU A 156 0.83 25.27 -9.99
C LEU A 156 1.29 26.38 -10.94
N VAL A 157 1.01 27.66 -10.63
CA VAL A 157 1.45 28.77 -11.48
C VAL A 157 2.95 28.96 -11.38
N ALA A 158 3.50 28.90 -10.16
CA ALA A 158 4.95 28.98 -9.99
C ALA A 158 5.68 27.77 -10.61
N THR A 159 5.07 26.59 -10.57
CA THR A 159 5.69 25.32 -11.02
C THR A 159 5.61 25.14 -12.54
N ALA A 160 4.45 25.42 -13.15
CA ALA A 160 4.19 25.11 -14.56
C ALA A 160 3.63 26.31 -15.36
N GLY A 161 3.16 27.36 -14.69
CA GLY A 161 2.43 28.45 -15.31
C GLY A 161 0.91 28.23 -15.35
N ALA A 162 0.19 29.31 -15.64
CA ALA A 162 -1.25 29.25 -15.77
C ALA A 162 -1.65 28.50 -17.05
N ARG A 163 -2.69 27.67 -16.96
CA ARG A 163 -3.19 26.84 -18.06
C ARG A 163 -2.13 25.92 -18.69
N THR A 164 -1.21 25.43 -17.85
CA THR A 164 -0.22 24.44 -18.22
C THR A 164 -0.49 23.15 -17.46
N ALA A 165 -0.47 22.03 -18.16
CA ALA A 165 -0.54 20.70 -17.57
C ALA A 165 0.69 20.44 -16.71
N HIS A 166 0.48 19.87 -15.53
CA HIS A 166 1.51 19.44 -14.62
C HIS A 166 1.17 18.07 -14.04
N THR A 167 2.19 17.24 -13.83
CA THR A 167 2.03 15.94 -13.19
C THR A 167 2.96 15.81 -12.00
N VAL A 168 2.45 15.20 -10.94
CA VAL A 168 3.26 14.77 -9.79
C VAL A 168 3.12 13.26 -9.68
N SER A 169 4.21 12.53 -9.86
CA SER A 169 4.23 11.08 -9.80
C SER A 169 5.12 10.59 -8.66
N ARG A 170 4.60 9.71 -7.80
CA ARG A 170 5.36 9.04 -6.74
C ARG A 170 4.90 7.60 -6.55
N THR A 171 5.77 6.81 -5.94
CA THR A 171 5.42 5.47 -5.49
C THR A 171 4.74 5.54 -4.12
N VAL A 172 3.62 4.84 -3.95
CA VAL A 172 2.79 4.81 -2.74
C VAL A 172 2.51 3.35 -2.37
N LEU A 173 2.68 3.00 -1.09
CA LEU A 173 2.26 1.71 -0.57
C LEU A 173 0.79 1.79 -0.15
N VAL A 174 -0.07 0.96 -0.74
CA VAL A 174 -1.49 0.84 -0.42
C VAL A 174 -1.73 -0.53 0.20
N GLU A 175 -2.09 -0.61 1.48
CA GLU A 175 -2.19 -1.89 2.19
C GLU A 175 -3.57 -2.54 2.08
N ASP A 176 -4.63 -1.73 2.10
CA ASP A 176 -6.02 -2.18 2.19
C ASP A 176 -6.73 -2.27 0.82
N GLY A 177 -5.99 -2.05 -0.26
CA GLY A 177 -6.53 -1.99 -1.62
C GLY A 177 -7.33 -0.73 -1.92
N ARG A 178 -7.17 0.34 -1.14
CA ARG A 178 -7.79 1.64 -1.38
C ARG A 178 -6.74 2.74 -1.30
N LEU A 179 -6.62 3.53 -2.36
CA LEU A 179 -5.78 4.72 -2.34
C LEU A 179 -6.56 5.89 -1.76
N ASP A 180 -6.10 6.42 -0.64
CA ASP A 180 -6.66 7.57 0.05
C ASP A 180 -5.75 8.79 -0.10
N LEU A 181 -6.26 9.80 -0.82
CA LEU A 181 -5.62 11.08 -1.03
C LEU A 181 -6.26 12.17 -0.18
N GLY A 182 -5.47 12.91 0.58
CA GLY A 182 -5.91 14.08 1.35
C GLY A 182 -5.41 15.37 0.71
N PHE A 183 -6.30 16.35 0.49
CA PHE A 183 -5.98 17.64 -0.12
C PHE A 183 -6.14 18.75 0.92
N THR A 184 -5.06 19.49 1.19
CA THR A 184 -5.07 20.57 2.19
C THR A 184 -4.65 21.88 1.54
N ALA A 185 -5.59 22.80 1.42
CA ALA A 185 -5.29 24.13 0.90
C ALA A 185 -4.71 25.04 1.97
N ARG A 186 -3.61 25.74 1.64
CA ARG A 186 -3.13 26.89 2.43
C ARG A 186 -3.70 28.20 1.92
N LYS A 187 -3.80 28.33 0.59
CA LYS A 187 -4.35 29.51 -0.08
C LYS A 187 -5.02 29.09 -1.38
N GLY A 188 -6.16 29.70 -1.71
CA GLY A 188 -7.00 29.25 -2.82
C GLY A 188 -7.56 27.83 -2.56
N GLU A 189 -8.35 27.32 -3.50
CA GLU A 189 -8.93 25.96 -3.38
C GLU A 189 -7.96 24.91 -3.94
N ALA A 190 -7.78 23.76 -3.28
CA ALA A 190 -7.01 22.65 -3.86
C ALA A 190 -7.68 22.13 -5.14
N THR A 191 -6.89 21.66 -6.11
CA THR A 191 -7.42 21.21 -7.40
C THR A 191 -6.71 19.98 -7.95
N VAL A 192 -7.43 19.20 -8.77
CA VAL A 192 -6.91 18.04 -9.50
C VAL A 192 -7.77 17.78 -10.74
N SER A 193 -7.14 17.45 -11.86
CA SER A 193 -7.80 17.10 -13.13
C SER A 193 -8.01 15.59 -13.27
N ALA A 194 -7.07 14.77 -12.81
CA ALA A 194 -7.21 13.32 -12.82
C ALA A 194 -6.22 12.63 -11.87
N VAL A 195 -6.50 11.36 -11.55
CA VAL A 195 -5.62 10.47 -10.78
C VAL A 195 -5.40 9.19 -11.56
N GLU A 196 -4.14 8.80 -11.73
CA GLU A 196 -3.73 7.51 -12.28
C GLU A 196 -2.95 6.73 -11.21
N ALA A 197 -3.34 5.49 -10.94
CA ALA A 197 -2.65 4.58 -10.03
C ALA A 197 -2.34 3.28 -10.77
N VAL A 198 -1.06 3.01 -11.02
CA VAL A 198 -0.59 1.80 -11.73
C VAL A 198 0.09 0.87 -10.74
N LEU A 199 -0.39 -0.36 -10.61
CA LEU A 199 0.22 -1.37 -9.73
C LEU A 199 1.65 -1.67 -10.22
N VAL A 200 2.61 -1.48 -9.33
CA VAL A 200 4.02 -1.85 -9.55
C VAL A 200 4.29 -3.23 -8.99
N ARG A 201 3.81 -3.52 -7.78
CA ARG A 201 3.95 -4.84 -7.14
C ARG A 201 2.79 -5.08 -6.16
N PRO A 202 2.07 -6.22 -6.24
CA PRO A 202 1.04 -6.57 -5.26
C PRO A 202 1.66 -6.94 -3.91
N THR A 203 0.93 -6.78 -2.82
CA THR A 203 1.31 -7.35 -1.52
C THR A 203 1.18 -8.88 -1.60
N PRO A 204 2.27 -9.64 -1.40
CA PRO A 204 2.17 -11.10 -1.33
C PRO A 204 1.31 -11.53 -0.13
N ALA A 205 0.60 -12.63 -0.30
CA ALA A 205 -0.15 -13.23 0.80
C ALA A 205 0.79 -13.67 1.92
N PRO A 206 0.42 -13.50 3.20
CA PRO A 206 1.20 -14.00 4.31
C PRO A 206 1.35 -15.52 4.26
N VAL A 207 2.55 -16.00 4.55
CA VAL A 207 2.86 -17.42 4.70
C VAL A 207 2.59 -17.83 6.14
N ARG A 208 1.68 -18.78 6.36
CA ARG A 208 1.31 -19.30 7.68
C ARG A 208 1.47 -20.80 7.73
N VAL A 209 2.39 -21.29 8.53
CA VAL A 209 2.77 -22.70 8.54
C VAL A 209 2.80 -23.22 9.97
N THR A 210 2.16 -24.36 10.21
CA THR A 210 2.28 -25.05 11.50
C THR A 210 3.63 -25.76 11.62
N ALA A 211 4.08 -26.00 12.85
CA ALA A 211 5.25 -26.82 13.13
C ALA A 211 4.80 -28.01 13.97
N GLY A 212 3.88 -28.82 13.45
CA GLY A 212 3.46 -30.03 14.17
C GLY A 212 2.21 -30.71 13.61
N GLN A 213 1.43 -29.99 12.81
CA GLN A 213 0.19 -30.51 12.25
C GLN A 213 0.42 -31.04 10.83
N SER A 214 -0.22 -32.17 10.50
CA SER A 214 -0.12 -32.81 9.19
C SER A 214 -1.18 -32.34 8.19
N THR A 215 -2.15 -31.55 8.65
CA THR A 215 -3.24 -31.02 7.83
C THR A 215 -3.39 -29.53 8.07
N PRO A 216 -3.77 -28.76 7.04
CA PRO A 216 -4.07 -27.35 7.23
C PRO A 216 -5.34 -27.19 8.08
N PHE A 217 -5.49 -26.02 8.71
CA PHE A 217 -6.70 -25.65 9.43
C PHE A 217 -6.96 -24.15 9.33
N VAL A 218 -8.15 -23.71 9.72
CA VAL A 218 -8.54 -22.30 9.79
C VAL A 218 -8.72 -21.94 11.25
N ASP A 219 -8.08 -20.86 11.69
CA ASP A 219 -8.17 -20.39 13.08
C ASP A 219 -9.45 -19.58 13.35
N GLY A 220 -9.65 -19.15 14.60
CA GLY A 220 -10.83 -18.40 15.02
C GLY A 220 -10.95 -17.02 14.37
N ALA A 221 -9.85 -16.49 13.82
CA ALA A 221 -9.83 -15.24 13.05
C ALA A 221 -10.04 -15.47 11.54
N GLY A 222 -10.29 -16.70 11.10
CA GLY A 222 -10.50 -17.05 9.69
C GLY A 222 -9.20 -17.13 8.87
N ARG A 223 -8.02 -17.15 9.52
CA ARG A 223 -6.74 -17.30 8.83
C ARG A 223 -6.47 -18.77 8.55
N THR A 224 -6.12 -19.09 7.32
CA THR A 224 -5.67 -20.43 6.94
C THR A 224 -4.22 -20.63 7.36
N TRP A 225 -3.97 -21.71 8.09
CA TRP A 225 -2.66 -22.22 8.46
C TRP A 225 -2.37 -23.48 7.66
N GLU A 226 -1.24 -23.51 6.97
CA GLU A 226 -0.80 -24.65 6.20
C GLU A 226 -0.26 -25.77 7.11
N ALA A 227 -0.33 -27.02 6.61
CA ALA A 227 0.32 -28.16 7.25
C ALA A 227 1.84 -27.92 7.37
N GLU A 228 2.47 -28.63 8.29
CA GLU A 228 3.90 -28.51 8.55
C GLU A 228 4.74 -28.68 7.28
N ARG A 229 5.66 -27.74 7.07
CA ARG A 229 6.76 -27.86 6.13
C ARG A 229 7.99 -27.11 6.63
N GLY A 230 9.14 -27.42 6.04
CA GLY A 230 10.37 -26.65 6.23
C GLY A 230 11.13 -26.92 7.53
N THR A 231 10.53 -27.61 8.52
CA THR A 231 11.25 -27.96 9.76
C THR A 231 12.37 -28.96 9.48
N VAL A 232 13.54 -28.72 10.06
CA VAL A 232 14.71 -29.60 10.00
C VAL A 232 14.92 -30.25 11.36
N GLY A 233 14.93 -31.58 11.39
CA GLY A 233 15.07 -32.36 12.62
C GLY A 233 13.84 -32.32 13.54
N GLY A 234 14.05 -32.72 14.79
CA GLY A 234 13.00 -32.79 15.81
C GLY A 234 11.99 -33.92 15.62
N ARG A 235 11.05 -34.01 16.57
CA ARG A 235 9.90 -34.91 16.55
C ARG A 235 8.63 -34.16 16.91
N TRP A 236 7.50 -34.74 16.57
CA TRP A 236 6.21 -34.22 17.02
C TRP A 236 5.92 -34.61 18.46
N THR A 237 5.20 -33.73 19.16
CA THR A 237 4.48 -34.11 20.37
C THR A 237 3.23 -34.92 20.00
N THR A 238 2.62 -35.56 21.00
CA THR A 238 1.24 -36.01 20.89
C THR A 238 0.33 -34.78 20.74
N SER A 239 -0.68 -34.89 19.87
CA SER A 239 -1.76 -33.91 19.85
C SER A 239 -2.47 -33.91 21.20
N ALA A 240 -2.72 -32.74 21.76
CA ALA A 240 -3.52 -32.58 22.96
C ALA A 240 -4.58 -31.49 22.71
N ASP A 241 -5.84 -31.85 22.92
CA ASP A 241 -6.93 -30.90 22.99
C ASP A 241 -6.98 -30.36 24.43
N ARG A 242 -6.46 -29.16 24.63
CA ARG A 242 -6.36 -28.52 25.95
C ARG A 242 -6.44 -27.00 25.80
N PRO A 243 -7.02 -26.32 26.80
CA PRO A 243 -6.94 -24.87 26.87
C PRO A 243 -5.49 -24.39 26.89
N VAL A 244 -5.17 -23.39 26.08
CA VAL A 244 -3.88 -22.71 26.10
C VAL A 244 -4.12 -21.27 26.54
N ALA A 245 -3.52 -20.87 27.66
CA ALA A 245 -3.69 -19.51 28.16
C ALA A 245 -3.04 -18.50 27.21
N GLY A 246 -3.58 -17.28 27.13
CA GLY A 246 -3.02 -16.21 26.30
C GLY A 246 -3.35 -16.30 24.81
N THR A 247 -4.23 -17.21 24.39
CA THR A 247 -4.72 -17.34 23.01
C THR A 247 -6.20 -17.71 22.99
N THR A 248 -6.87 -17.43 21.87
CA THR A 248 -8.20 -17.99 21.54
C THR A 248 -8.10 -19.16 20.56
N ASP A 249 -6.92 -19.40 20.01
CA ASP A 249 -6.64 -20.40 18.98
C ASP A 249 -5.86 -21.58 19.56
N ASP A 250 -6.47 -22.33 20.49
CA ASP A 250 -5.84 -23.49 21.15
C ASP A 250 -5.33 -24.52 20.12
N VAL A 251 -6.05 -24.69 19.01
CA VAL A 251 -5.71 -25.62 17.93
C VAL A 251 -4.31 -25.33 17.36
N LEU A 252 -3.89 -24.07 17.26
CA LEU A 252 -2.56 -23.68 16.78
C LEU A 252 -1.44 -24.29 17.62
N TYR A 253 -1.73 -24.59 18.89
CA TYR A 253 -0.83 -25.09 19.92
C TYR A 253 -1.08 -26.54 20.35
N SER A 254 -2.06 -27.20 19.71
CA SER A 254 -2.44 -28.59 20.01
C SER A 254 -1.32 -29.59 19.76
N ARG A 255 -0.39 -29.30 18.84
CA ARG A 255 0.77 -30.14 18.52
C ARG A 255 1.97 -29.31 18.12
N LEU A 256 3.12 -29.64 18.71
CA LEU A 256 4.37 -28.90 18.55
C LEU A 256 5.45 -29.76 17.88
N ARG A 257 6.45 -29.09 17.32
CA ARG A 257 7.73 -29.67 16.94
C ARG A 257 8.70 -29.41 18.08
N ILE A 258 9.30 -30.48 18.59
CA ILE A 258 10.32 -30.40 19.64
C ILE A 258 11.66 -30.93 19.11
N GLY A 259 12.75 -30.24 19.44
CA GLY A 259 14.10 -30.62 19.03
C GLY A 259 14.43 -30.34 17.57
N LEU A 260 13.67 -29.43 16.93
CA LEU A 260 14.05 -28.88 15.63
C LEU A 260 15.34 -28.07 15.75
N SER A 261 16.20 -28.15 14.73
CA SER A 261 17.41 -27.33 14.63
C SER A 261 17.22 -26.13 13.71
N ALA A 262 16.31 -26.24 12.74
CA ALA A 262 15.98 -25.15 11.84
C ALA A 262 14.56 -25.25 11.29
N LEU A 263 14.13 -24.15 10.67
CA LEU A 263 12.96 -24.04 9.81
C LEU A 263 13.41 -23.27 8.56
N ARG A 264 13.13 -23.84 7.38
CA ARG A 264 13.45 -23.27 6.06
C ARG A 264 12.16 -23.09 5.28
N LEU A 265 11.77 -21.85 5.03
CA LEU A 265 10.52 -21.53 4.35
C LEU A 265 10.78 -20.69 3.10
N PRO A 266 10.41 -21.18 1.91
CA PRO A 266 10.35 -20.34 0.73
C PRO A 266 9.33 -19.22 0.95
N VAL A 267 9.80 -17.97 0.90
CA VAL A 267 8.97 -16.75 1.01
C VAL A 267 8.76 -16.06 -0.34
N GLY A 268 9.36 -16.62 -1.40
CA GLY A 268 9.11 -16.29 -2.80
C GLY A 268 10.02 -15.20 -3.36
N GLU A 269 10.40 -14.21 -2.55
CA GLU A 269 11.30 -13.13 -2.98
C GLU A 269 12.19 -12.61 -1.86
N ALA A 270 13.25 -11.89 -2.23
CA ALA A 270 14.04 -11.13 -1.29
C ALA A 270 13.24 -9.91 -0.79
N GLY A 271 13.35 -9.60 0.50
CA GLY A 271 12.63 -8.51 1.12
C GLY A 271 12.75 -8.54 2.65
N THR A 272 12.24 -7.51 3.30
CA THR A 272 12.11 -7.54 4.77
C THR A 272 10.76 -8.13 5.13
N TYR A 273 10.76 -9.16 5.97
CA TYR A 273 9.56 -9.87 6.37
C TYR A 273 9.29 -9.69 7.86
N ARG A 274 8.04 -9.40 8.22
CA ARG A 274 7.58 -9.56 9.59
C ARG A 274 7.36 -11.03 9.88
N VAL A 275 8.22 -11.60 10.70
CA VAL A 275 8.21 -13.00 11.11
C VAL A 275 7.70 -13.09 12.54
N THR A 276 6.61 -13.82 12.75
CA THR A 276 6.07 -14.16 14.07
C THR A 276 6.23 -15.65 14.30
N LEU A 277 6.92 -16.01 15.39
CA LEU A 277 7.08 -17.40 15.83
C LEU A 277 6.16 -17.66 17.01
N HIS A 278 5.35 -18.71 16.91
CA HIS A 278 4.43 -19.16 17.95
C HIS A 278 5.01 -20.37 18.67
N MET A 279 5.11 -20.31 20.00
CA MET A 279 5.76 -21.33 20.83
C MET A 279 4.94 -21.61 22.08
N LEU A 280 5.18 -22.78 22.66
CA LEU A 280 4.52 -23.23 23.87
C LEU A 280 5.42 -24.19 24.65
N GLU A 281 5.43 -24.05 25.98
CA GLU A 281 5.90 -25.10 26.87
C GLU A 281 4.73 -25.99 27.25
N ASN A 282 4.78 -27.26 26.86
CA ASN A 282 3.72 -28.24 27.11
C ASN A 282 4.09 -29.30 28.16
N TRP A 283 5.32 -29.31 28.65
CA TRP A 283 5.87 -30.41 29.45
C TRP A 283 6.29 -29.95 30.83
N TYR A 284 7.24 -29.03 30.93
CA TYR A 284 7.78 -28.58 32.21
C TYR A 284 6.91 -27.55 32.90
N ASP A 285 6.82 -27.68 34.22
CA ASP A 285 6.06 -26.82 35.14
C ASP A 285 6.96 -25.87 35.95
N ALA A 286 8.29 -25.97 35.78
CA ALA A 286 9.27 -25.14 36.47
C ALA A 286 10.22 -24.44 35.48
N PRO A 287 10.62 -23.18 35.77
CA PRO A 287 11.69 -22.50 35.04
C PRO A 287 13.02 -23.26 35.04
N GLY A 288 13.86 -22.95 34.07
CA GLY A 288 15.25 -23.37 33.91
C GLY A 288 15.42 -24.78 33.34
N ARG A 289 14.32 -25.47 33.04
CA ARG A 289 14.31 -26.84 32.51
C ARG A 289 14.58 -26.90 31.01
N ARG A 290 13.99 -25.97 30.26
CA ARG A 290 14.17 -25.82 28.82
C ARG A 290 14.59 -24.38 28.53
N VAL A 291 15.73 -24.23 27.87
CA VAL A 291 16.31 -22.94 27.50
C VAL A 291 16.89 -23.04 26.11
N PHE A 292 16.46 -22.18 25.20
CA PHE A 292 16.95 -22.16 23.83
C PHE A 292 16.93 -20.75 23.23
N SER A 293 17.80 -20.51 22.26
CA SER A 293 17.83 -19.28 21.47
C SER A 293 17.28 -19.52 20.08
N VAL A 294 16.75 -18.46 19.45
CA VAL A 294 16.28 -18.47 18.06
C VAL A 294 16.93 -17.32 17.30
N ALA A 295 17.41 -17.62 16.10
CA ALA A 295 17.92 -16.65 15.15
C ALA A 295 17.18 -16.80 13.81
N ALA A 296 17.00 -15.71 13.07
CA ALA A 296 16.46 -15.70 11.72
C ALA A 296 17.43 -14.95 10.80
N GLU A 297 17.76 -15.52 9.65
CA GLU A 297 18.79 -14.97 8.73
C GLU A 297 20.13 -14.68 9.42
N GLY A 298 20.50 -15.53 10.39
CA GLY A 298 21.69 -15.37 11.22
C GLY A 298 21.61 -14.29 12.31
N ALA A 299 20.56 -13.45 12.31
CA ALA A 299 20.34 -12.43 13.33
C ALA A 299 19.51 -12.96 14.52
N PRO A 300 19.83 -12.59 15.77
CA PRO A 300 19.11 -13.08 16.95
C PRO A 300 17.66 -12.56 16.98
N VAL A 301 16.69 -13.46 17.14
CA VAL A 301 15.26 -13.15 17.34
C VAL A 301 14.94 -13.06 18.84
N VAL A 302 15.37 -14.09 19.58
CA VAL A 302 15.27 -14.20 21.04
C VAL A 302 16.44 -15.05 21.54
N GLN A 303 17.03 -14.67 22.67
CA GLN A 303 18.17 -15.37 23.28
C GLN A 303 17.76 -15.95 24.63
N ASP A 304 18.29 -17.13 24.94
CA ASP A 304 18.10 -17.86 26.21
C ASP A 304 16.64 -17.92 26.68
N LEU A 305 15.72 -18.17 25.75
CA LEU A 305 14.30 -18.25 26.01
C LEU A 305 13.98 -19.46 26.90
N ASP A 306 13.41 -19.14 28.06
CA ASP A 306 12.72 -20.05 28.96
C ASP A 306 11.24 -19.69 28.96
N LEU A 307 10.43 -20.53 28.33
CA LEU A 307 9.00 -20.31 28.17
C LEU A 307 8.25 -20.35 29.51
N VAL A 308 8.67 -21.19 30.47
CA VAL A 308 8.02 -21.23 31.79
C VAL A 308 8.34 -19.96 32.57
N ALA A 309 9.58 -19.47 32.51
CA ALA A 309 9.93 -18.19 33.12
C ALA A 309 9.21 -17.01 32.46
N ALA A 310 9.02 -17.05 31.14
CA ALA A 310 8.42 -15.95 30.39
C ALA A 310 6.90 -15.86 30.56
N VAL A 311 6.20 -16.98 30.44
CA VAL A 311 4.72 -17.02 30.40
C VAL A 311 4.09 -18.16 31.20
N GLY A 312 4.88 -19.09 31.72
CA GLY A 312 4.39 -20.29 32.39
C GLY A 312 4.09 -21.44 31.43
N LYS A 313 3.82 -22.61 32.02
CA LYS A 313 3.40 -23.81 31.28
C LYS A 313 2.03 -23.58 30.63
N ASP A 314 1.79 -24.20 29.47
CA ASP A 314 0.50 -24.23 28.79
C ASP A 314 -0.05 -22.82 28.47
N THR A 315 0.86 -21.86 28.29
CA THR A 315 0.57 -20.46 27.92
C THR A 315 1.26 -20.11 26.61
N ALA A 316 0.51 -19.57 25.66
CA ALA A 316 1.00 -19.17 24.35
C ALA A 316 2.09 -18.09 24.47
N TYR A 317 3.20 -18.30 23.77
CA TYR A 317 4.24 -17.30 23.60
C TYR A 317 4.40 -16.99 22.12
N SER A 318 4.51 -15.70 21.78
CA SER A 318 4.80 -15.27 20.42
C SER A 318 5.91 -14.22 20.43
N VAL A 319 6.82 -14.32 19.48
CA VAL A 319 7.86 -13.32 19.25
C VAL A 319 7.83 -12.88 17.79
N THR A 320 7.79 -11.57 17.56
CA THR A 320 7.75 -10.96 16.24
C THR A 320 9.02 -10.16 15.98
N ARG A 321 9.63 -10.35 14.81
CA ARG A 321 10.78 -9.58 14.33
C ARG A 321 10.64 -9.28 12.85
N ASP A 322 11.15 -8.13 12.44
CA ASP A 322 11.32 -7.80 11.03
C ASP A 322 12.70 -8.34 10.60
N VAL A 323 12.70 -9.21 9.58
CA VAL A 323 13.84 -10.04 9.17
C VAL A 323 14.14 -9.79 7.69
N PRO A 324 15.34 -9.31 7.33
CA PRO A 324 15.74 -9.15 5.93
C PRO A 324 16.14 -10.51 5.32
N VAL A 325 15.35 -10.99 4.37
CA VAL A 325 15.62 -12.20 3.58
C VAL A 325 16.20 -11.79 2.23
N THR A 326 17.35 -12.35 1.85
CA THR A 326 18.08 -11.93 0.64
C THR A 326 17.96 -12.88 -0.54
N ASP A 327 17.58 -14.14 -0.30
CA ASP A 327 17.57 -15.23 -1.28
C ASP A 327 16.17 -15.80 -1.56
N GLY A 328 15.14 -15.28 -0.89
CA GLY A 328 13.77 -15.77 -1.00
C GLY A 328 13.46 -17.00 -0.16
N GLU A 329 14.37 -17.45 0.71
CA GLU A 329 14.16 -18.53 1.69
C GLU A 329 14.40 -18.01 3.11
N LEU A 330 13.35 -17.89 3.92
CA LEU A 330 13.49 -17.60 5.34
C LEU A 330 14.08 -18.81 6.07
N THR A 331 15.26 -18.63 6.67
CA THR A 331 15.95 -19.58 7.52
C THR A 331 15.89 -19.13 8.99
N VAL A 332 15.25 -19.95 9.82
CA VAL A 332 15.19 -19.77 11.28
C VAL A 332 15.97 -20.90 11.95
N ALA A 333 16.95 -20.57 12.79
CA ALA A 333 17.79 -21.52 13.52
C ALA A 333 17.41 -21.56 15.00
N PHE A 334 17.39 -22.78 15.56
CA PHE A 334 17.07 -23.04 16.97
C PHE A 334 18.28 -23.65 17.66
N THR A 335 18.74 -23.03 18.74
CA THR A 335 19.93 -23.48 19.50
C THR A 335 19.56 -23.69 20.95
N ALA A 336 19.45 -24.95 21.36
CA ALA A 336 19.17 -25.33 22.74
C ALA A 336 20.43 -25.25 23.62
N THR A 337 20.34 -24.53 24.73
CA THR A 337 21.35 -24.59 25.81
C THR A 337 20.92 -25.53 26.93
N LYS A 338 19.60 -25.79 27.09
CA LYS A 338 19.02 -26.82 27.96
C LYS A 338 17.77 -27.44 27.33
N ASP A 339 17.77 -28.76 27.17
CA ASP A 339 16.70 -29.56 26.55
C ASP A 339 16.24 -29.06 25.17
N LEU A 340 15.31 -29.76 24.52
CA LEU A 340 14.91 -29.55 23.13
C LEU A 340 14.09 -28.26 22.92
N ALA A 341 14.45 -27.42 21.94
CA ALA A 341 13.66 -26.25 21.54
C ALA A 341 12.26 -26.62 21.02
N THR A 342 11.28 -25.72 21.15
CA THR A 342 9.90 -25.95 20.69
C THR A 342 9.42 -24.89 19.69
N LEU A 343 8.60 -25.31 18.74
CA LEU A 343 7.88 -24.43 17.82
C LEU A 343 6.49 -24.98 17.58
N SER A 344 5.49 -24.10 17.57
CA SER A 344 4.10 -24.43 17.28
C SER A 344 3.71 -24.06 15.86
N ALA A 345 4.08 -22.85 15.43
CA ALA A 345 3.76 -22.32 14.12
C ALA A 345 4.60 -21.07 13.82
N VAL A 346 4.52 -20.61 12.57
CA VAL A 346 5.20 -19.43 12.07
C VAL A 346 4.30 -18.69 11.08
N GLU A 347 4.22 -17.38 11.23
CA GLU A 347 3.57 -16.46 10.29
C GLU A 347 4.62 -15.50 9.73
N VAL A 348 4.63 -15.31 8.41
CA VAL A 348 5.60 -14.51 7.68
C VAL A 348 4.88 -13.60 6.70
N GLN A 349 5.02 -12.29 6.87
CA GLN A 349 4.41 -11.28 6.02
C GLN A 349 5.48 -10.39 5.40
N LEU A 350 5.47 -10.21 4.07
CA LEU A 350 6.37 -9.26 3.43
C LEU A 350 5.99 -7.84 3.86
N LEU A 351 6.98 -7.06 4.30
CA LEU A 351 6.87 -5.63 4.51
C LEU A 351 7.32 -4.92 3.23
N LEU A 352 6.36 -4.33 2.52
CA LEU A 352 6.65 -3.61 1.30
C LEU A 352 7.23 -2.24 1.61
N ASP A 353 8.32 -1.88 0.95
CA ASP A 353 8.84 -0.51 0.95
C ASP A 353 8.61 0.11 -0.44
N PRO A 354 7.96 1.28 -0.55
CA PRO A 354 7.76 1.95 -1.84
C PRO A 354 9.08 2.25 -2.58
N THR A 355 10.23 2.30 -1.90
CA THR A 355 11.55 2.54 -2.50
C THR A 355 12.18 1.30 -3.12
N THR A 356 11.86 0.10 -2.63
CA THR A 356 12.35 -1.18 -3.20
C THR A 356 11.67 -1.54 -4.52
N ALA A 357 10.63 -0.80 -4.91
CA ALA A 357 9.78 -1.09 -6.06
C ALA A 357 10.28 -0.54 -7.42
N VAL A 358 11.51 -0.03 -7.55
CA VAL A 358 11.91 0.68 -8.78
C VAL A 358 13.27 0.23 -9.33
N ALA A 359 13.23 -0.59 -10.40
CA ALA A 359 13.84 -0.13 -11.64
C ALA A 359 12.73 0.61 -12.41
N PRO A 360 12.89 1.90 -12.76
CA PRO A 360 11.84 2.61 -13.47
C PRO A 360 11.79 2.06 -14.89
N VAL A 361 10.60 1.63 -15.34
CA VAL A 361 10.34 1.58 -16.78
C VAL A 361 10.51 3.01 -17.28
N PRO A 362 11.40 3.29 -18.25
CA PRO A 362 11.52 4.63 -18.82
C PRO A 362 10.13 5.06 -19.26
N GLY A 363 9.66 6.21 -18.77
CA GLY A 363 8.47 6.83 -19.34
C GLY A 363 8.67 6.98 -20.85
N PRO A 364 7.59 6.97 -21.65
CA PRO A 364 7.72 7.25 -23.08
C PRO A 364 8.51 8.55 -23.21
N ALA A 365 9.63 8.49 -23.95
CA ALA A 365 10.44 9.66 -24.22
C ALA A 365 9.51 10.76 -24.75
N PRO A 366 9.61 12.01 -24.26
CA PRO A 366 8.82 13.09 -24.81
C PRO A 366 9.02 13.08 -26.32
N THR A 367 7.93 12.95 -27.07
CA THR A 367 7.95 13.06 -28.52
C THR A 367 8.71 14.35 -28.84
N PRO A 368 9.76 14.31 -29.68
CA PRO A 368 10.53 15.52 -29.98
C PRO A 368 9.56 16.58 -30.48
N SER A 369 9.54 17.72 -29.78
CA SER A 369 8.82 18.92 -30.22
C SER A 369 9.15 19.17 -31.68
N PRO A 370 8.17 19.47 -32.56
CA PRO A 370 8.44 19.69 -33.97
C PRO A 370 9.55 20.73 -34.12
N THR A 371 10.63 20.34 -34.79
CA THR A 371 11.73 21.25 -35.13
C THR A 371 11.14 22.45 -35.83
N ALA A 372 11.32 23.64 -35.25
CA ALA A 372 10.89 24.89 -35.84
C ALA A 372 11.42 24.95 -37.29
N THR A 373 10.51 24.92 -38.26
CA THR A 373 10.87 25.17 -39.66
C THR A 373 11.43 26.59 -39.71
N ALA A 374 12.65 26.73 -40.23
CA ALA A 374 13.33 28.02 -40.34
C ALA A 374 12.38 29.05 -40.97
N SER A 375 12.16 30.15 -40.25
CA SER A 375 11.46 31.33 -40.74
C SER A 375 12.12 31.80 -42.04
N PRO A 376 11.36 32.18 -43.10
CA PRO A 376 11.96 32.60 -44.36
C PRO A 376 12.88 33.79 -44.12
N THR A 377 14.11 33.67 -44.61
CA THR A 377 15.15 34.70 -44.62
C THR A 377 14.56 36.07 -45.00
N PRO A 378 14.67 37.11 -44.15
CA PRO A 378 14.26 38.45 -44.55
C PRO A 378 15.11 38.91 -45.74
N SER A 379 14.43 39.43 -46.76
CA SER A 379 15.05 40.05 -47.94
C SER A 379 16.01 41.17 -47.51
N PRO A 380 17.21 41.31 -48.13
CA PRO A 380 18.21 42.27 -47.68
C PRO A 380 17.68 43.70 -47.72
N THR A 381 17.62 44.33 -46.55
CA THR A 381 17.37 45.77 -46.44
C THR A 381 18.65 46.49 -46.83
N LEU A 382 18.59 47.37 -47.83
CA LEU A 382 19.73 48.18 -48.24
C LEU A 382 20.19 49.05 -47.06
N SER A 383 21.45 48.86 -46.66
CA SER A 383 22.12 49.63 -45.60
C SER A 383 22.23 51.11 -46.01
N PRO A 384 21.84 52.08 -45.14
CA PRO A 384 22.03 53.49 -45.44
C PRO A 384 23.52 53.84 -45.47
N THR A 385 23.90 54.59 -46.50
CA THR A 385 25.23 55.19 -46.71
C THR A 385 25.70 55.93 -45.44
N PRO A 386 26.93 55.69 -44.95
CA PRO A 386 27.45 56.40 -43.78
C PRO A 386 27.66 57.89 -44.08
N ALA A 387 27.10 58.74 -43.23
CA ALA A 387 27.37 60.17 -43.21
C ALA A 387 28.81 60.47 -42.73
N PRO A 388 29.46 61.55 -43.19
CA PRO A 388 30.87 61.82 -42.90
C PRO A 388 31.14 62.05 -41.41
N THR A 389 32.17 61.38 -40.91
CA THR A 389 32.75 61.53 -39.57
C THR A 389 33.21 62.97 -39.32
N VAL A 390 32.58 63.65 -38.37
CA VAL A 390 33.07 64.93 -37.83
C VAL A 390 34.07 64.63 -36.72
N ALA A 391 35.23 65.29 -36.77
CA ALA A 391 36.35 65.16 -35.84
C ALA A 391 35.93 65.43 -34.37
N PRO A 392 36.56 64.77 -33.38
CA PRO A 392 36.16 64.91 -31.97
C PRO A 392 36.43 66.32 -31.45
N THR A 393 35.37 66.99 -30.99
CA THR A 393 35.44 68.18 -30.16
C THR A 393 35.84 67.76 -28.75
N VAL A 394 36.95 68.30 -28.24
CA VAL A 394 37.43 68.11 -26.87
C VAL A 394 36.38 68.62 -25.88
N ALA A 395 35.86 67.71 -25.03
CA ALA A 395 34.96 68.05 -23.94
C ALA A 395 35.73 68.68 -22.75
N PRO A 396 35.17 69.69 -22.07
CA PRO A 396 35.82 70.34 -20.94
C PRO A 396 35.89 69.42 -19.71
N THR A 397 37.00 69.57 -18.99
CA THR A 397 37.37 68.89 -17.74
C THR A 397 36.27 68.98 -16.68
N ALA A 398 35.81 67.82 -16.19
CA ALA A 398 34.89 67.78 -15.04
C ALA A 398 35.62 68.15 -13.74
N SER A 399 35.03 69.10 -13.02
CA SER A 399 35.38 69.58 -11.68
C SER A 399 35.41 68.43 -10.65
N PRO A 400 36.30 68.45 -9.62
CA PRO A 400 36.43 67.36 -8.67
C PRO A 400 35.15 67.12 -7.86
N LYS A 401 34.75 65.85 -7.80
CA LYS A 401 33.67 65.32 -6.95
C LYS A 401 34.00 65.56 -5.47
N PRO A 402 33.11 66.14 -4.65
CA PRO A 402 33.35 66.32 -3.22
C PRO A 402 33.39 64.97 -2.50
N THR A 403 34.35 64.86 -1.60
CA THR A 403 34.61 63.75 -0.66
C THR A 403 33.38 63.46 0.20
N PRO A 404 33.00 62.19 0.44
CA PRO A 404 31.90 61.87 1.34
C PRO A 404 32.26 62.20 2.79
N THR A 405 31.42 63.01 3.44
CA THR A 405 31.41 63.28 4.88
C THR A 405 31.12 61.98 5.65
N PRO A 406 31.85 61.65 6.73
CA PRO A 406 31.56 60.46 7.53
C PRO A 406 30.21 60.61 8.25
N THR A 407 29.37 59.58 8.10
CA THR A 407 28.11 59.39 8.84
C THR A 407 28.40 59.27 10.35
N PRO A 408 27.65 59.95 11.24
CA PRO A 408 27.84 59.79 12.68
C PRO A 408 27.47 58.37 13.14
N THR A 409 28.35 57.76 13.91
CA THR A 409 28.16 56.49 14.62
C THR A 409 26.99 56.59 15.61
N PRO A 410 26.06 55.63 15.65
CA PRO A 410 25.00 55.63 16.66
C PRO A 410 25.60 55.44 18.06
N THR A 411 25.23 56.33 18.98
CA THR A 411 25.52 56.26 20.41
C THR A 411 24.92 54.98 21.02
N PRO A 412 25.66 54.21 21.85
CA PRO A 412 25.09 53.05 22.52
C PRO A 412 24.02 53.47 23.54
N THR A 413 22.87 52.79 23.48
CA THR A 413 21.77 52.83 24.45
C THR A 413 22.29 52.55 25.87
N PRO A 414 21.91 53.33 26.90
CA PRO A 414 22.30 53.02 28.27
C PRO A 414 21.65 51.72 28.77
N THR A 415 22.47 50.86 29.36
CA THR A 415 22.09 49.64 30.06
C THR A 415 21.15 49.95 31.23
N PRO A 416 20.04 49.21 31.43
CA PRO A 416 19.19 49.40 32.61
C PRO A 416 19.94 49.03 33.90
N THR A 417 19.85 49.93 34.88
CA THR A 417 20.35 49.80 36.25
C THR A 417 19.77 48.54 36.93
N PRO A 418 20.57 47.73 37.64
CA PRO A 418 20.04 46.61 38.41
C PRO A 418 19.23 47.10 39.63
N THR A 419 18.04 46.53 39.78
CA THR A 419 17.14 46.64 40.93
C THR A 419 17.85 46.32 42.25
N PRO A 420 17.72 47.12 43.32
CA PRO A 420 18.30 46.80 44.62
C PRO A 420 17.59 45.61 45.28
N THR A 421 18.39 44.69 45.78
CA THR A 421 17.99 43.55 46.63
C THR A 421 17.34 44.03 47.93
N PRO A 422 16.22 43.44 48.39
CA PRO A 422 15.62 43.80 49.68
C PRO A 422 16.50 43.33 50.85
N THR A 423 16.80 44.30 51.72
CA THR A 423 17.46 44.17 53.02
C THR A 423 16.71 43.22 53.95
N VAL A 424 17.43 42.23 54.49
CA VAL A 424 16.95 41.35 55.57
C VAL A 424 16.96 42.12 56.89
N ALA A 425 15.84 42.07 57.61
CA ALA A 425 15.64 42.67 58.93
C ALA A 425 16.50 41.98 60.02
N PRO A 426 16.94 42.70 61.05
CA PRO A 426 17.78 42.14 62.10
C PRO A 426 16.97 41.27 63.07
N ALA A 427 17.60 40.17 63.51
CA ALA A 427 17.11 39.30 64.55
C ALA A 427 17.16 39.99 65.93
N ASP A 428 16.06 39.87 66.67
CA ASP A 428 15.95 40.25 68.08
C ASP A 428 16.89 39.43 68.98
N PRO A 429 17.44 40.04 70.04
CA PRO A 429 18.15 39.31 71.08
C PRO A 429 17.25 38.97 72.28
N SER A 430 17.51 37.77 72.80
CA SER A 430 17.56 37.44 74.23
C SER A 430 16.37 36.70 74.89
N PRO A 431 16.66 35.64 75.68
CA PRO A 431 15.71 34.90 76.50
C PRO A 431 15.80 35.30 77.98
N TRP A 432 14.72 35.56 78.72
CA TRP A 432 14.72 35.40 80.19
C TRP A 432 13.32 35.03 80.73
N SER A 433 13.37 34.05 81.62
CA SER A 433 12.32 33.39 82.39
C SER A 433 11.60 34.32 83.38
N CYS A 434 10.33 33.99 83.69
CA CYS A 434 9.81 34.13 85.06
C CYS A 434 8.74 33.07 85.37
N VAL A 435 8.91 32.50 86.57
CA VAL A 435 8.07 31.52 87.26
C VAL A 435 7.30 32.25 88.38
N ALA A 436 6.19 31.65 88.80
CA ALA A 436 5.54 31.68 90.14
C ALA A 436 4.25 32.53 90.27
N PRO A 437 3.38 32.22 91.26
CA PRO A 437 3.42 31.09 92.21
C PRO A 437 2.38 29.99 91.95
#